data_AF-A0A955PPL9-F1
#
_entry.id   AF-A0A955PPL9-F1
#
_cell.length_a   1.000
_cell.length_b   1.000
_cell.length_c   1.000
_cell.angle_alpha   90.00
_cell.angle_beta   90.00
_cell.angle_gamma   90.00
#
_symmetry.space_group_name_H-M   'P 1'
#
loop_
_entity.id
_entity.type
_entity.pdbx_description
1 polymer ?
#
loop_
_entity_poly.entity_id
_entity_poly.type
_entity_poly.pdbx_seq_one_letter_code
_entity_poly.pdbx_strand_id
1 'polypeptide(L)'
;EHLFSLPLSKVSSSALIDEVRVDERVYPIWRDKFLRSLAQAYARAPYRDLVLELVKTTLFIDTDRIGSIASDSLRRVLEYLGLTTDIVPTSRQYGNAHLSSQERVLDICRMEGAGQYINAQGGKHLYSKDSFKAFEIELSFIRPQLDPYPQFGEAFIPGLSIIDVLMFNSEGTIRTMLETYTLD
;
A
#
# COMPACT_ATOMS: atom_id res chain seq x y z
N GLU A 1 17.33 9.90 -2.30
CA GLU A 1 15.91 9.53 -2.12
C GLU A 1 15.02 10.68 -2.54
N HIS A 2 13.90 10.42 -3.22
CA HIS A 2 12.92 11.44 -3.59
C HIS A 2 11.56 11.07 -2.99
N LEU A 3 11.09 11.88 -2.04
CA LEU A 3 9.78 11.70 -1.42
C LEU A 3 8.72 12.48 -2.19
N PHE A 4 7.49 11.95 -2.24
CA PHE A 4 6.34 12.63 -2.79
C PHE A 4 5.17 12.58 -1.81
N SER A 5 4.25 13.53 -1.95
CA SER A 5 2.99 13.55 -1.20
C SER A 5 1.92 14.13 -2.09
N LEU A 6 0.72 13.54 -2.06
CA LEU A 6 -0.42 14.06 -2.80
C LEU A 6 -0.82 15.41 -2.18
N PRO A 7 -1.13 16.44 -3.00
CA PRO A 7 -1.60 17.72 -2.47
C PRO A 7 -3.02 17.52 -1.92
N LEU A 8 -3.17 17.69 -0.61
CA LEU A 8 -4.44 17.53 0.09
C LEU A 8 -5.05 18.88 0.42
N SER A 9 -6.39 18.92 0.40
CA SER A 9 -7.15 20.02 0.97
C SER A 9 -6.88 20.14 2.47
N LYS A 10 -6.86 21.36 3.02
CA LYS A 10 -6.68 21.55 4.47
C LYS A 10 -7.84 20.91 5.23
N VAL A 11 -7.52 19.97 6.11
CA VAL A 11 -8.47 19.28 6.98
C VAL A 11 -7.93 19.24 8.41
N SER A 12 -8.83 19.02 9.37
CA SER A 12 -8.45 18.74 10.75
C SER A 12 -7.55 17.50 10.82
N SER A 13 -6.63 17.46 11.79
CA SER A 13 -5.84 16.25 12.10
C SER A 13 -6.71 15.08 12.58
N SER A 14 -7.97 15.33 12.96
CA SER A 14 -8.95 14.32 13.37
C SER A 14 -9.83 13.80 12.22
N ALA A 15 -9.67 14.31 11.00
CA ALA A 15 -10.49 13.88 9.86
C ALA A 15 -10.21 12.43 9.48
N LEU A 16 -11.25 11.69 9.10
CA LEU A 16 -11.08 10.32 8.62
C LEU A 16 -10.43 10.34 7.23
N ILE A 17 -9.61 9.33 6.92
CA ILE A 17 -8.93 9.26 5.62
C ILE A 17 -9.90 9.27 4.42
N ASP A 18 -11.12 8.75 4.58
CA ASP A 18 -12.16 8.75 3.53
C ASP A 18 -12.85 10.13 3.37
N GLU A 19 -12.63 11.06 4.31
CA GLU A 19 -13.12 12.44 4.26
C GLU A 19 -12.07 13.39 3.65
N VAL A 20 -10.79 12.99 3.67
CA VAL A 20 -9.70 13.82 3.17
C VAL A 20 -9.72 13.85 1.64
N ARG A 21 -9.79 15.07 1.11
CA ARG A 21 -9.81 15.34 -0.33
C ARG A 21 -8.47 15.83 -0.83
N VAL A 22 -8.17 15.58 -2.09
CA VAL A 22 -7.08 16.25 -2.80
C VAL A 22 -7.42 17.74 -2.99
N ASP A 23 -6.41 18.59 -3.14
CA ASP A 23 -6.62 19.99 -3.51
C ASP A 23 -6.95 20.06 -5.01
N GLU A 24 -8.19 20.39 -5.36
CA GLU A 24 -8.69 20.40 -6.75
C GLU A 24 -7.87 21.29 -7.70
N ARG A 25 -7.23 22.34 -7.18
CA ARG A 25 -6.45 23.29 -7.99
C ARG A 25 -5.02 22.79 -8.17
N VAL A 26 -4.43 22.25 -7.11
CA VAL A 26 -3.01 21.84 -7.11
C VAL A 26 -2.84 20.41 -7.63
N TYR A 27 -3.81 19.53 -7.41
CA TYR A 27 -3.73 18.11 -7.76
C TYR A 27 -3.47 17.85 -9.25
N PRO A 28 -4.19 18.47 -10.22
CA PRO A 28 -3.93 18.22 -11.64
C PRO A 28 -2.51 18.63 -12.05
N ILE A 29 -2.03 19.78 -11.54
CA ILE A 29 -0.68 20.30 -11.83
C ILE A 29 0.38 19.39 -11.24
N TRP A 30 0.19 18.97 -9.99
CA TRP A 30 1.09 18.06 -9.29
C TRP A 30 1.15 16.70 -10.01
N ARG A 31 0.00 16.13 -10.37
CA ARG A 31 -0.12 14.84 -11.05
C ARG A 31 0.68 14.82 -12.34
N ASP A 32 0.50 15.82 -13.19
CA ASP A 32 1.19 15.90 -14.47
C ASP A 32 2.71 16.08 -14.28
N LYS A 33 3.12 16.85 -13.26
CA LYS A 33 4.54 16.99 -12.91
C LYS A 33 5.12 15.67 -12.38
N PHE A 34 4.39 14.97 -11.51
CA PHE A 34 4.80 13.69 -10.94
C PHE A 34 4.99 12.63 -12.02
N LEU A 35 4.04 12.50 -12.95
CA LEU A 35 4.16 11.58 -14.09
C LEU A 35 5.38 11.91 -14.97
N ARG A 36 5.65 13.19 -15.24
CA ARG A 36 6.88 13.60 -15.96
C ARG A 36 8.14 13.25 -15.19
N SER A 37 8.16 13.46 -13.88
CA SER A 37 9.30 13.11 -13.03
C SER A 37 9.56 11.60 -13.03
N LEU A 38 8.54 10.77 -12.91
CA LEU A 38 8.67 9.30 -13.04
C LEU A 38 9.18 8.91 -14.42
N ALA A 39 8.60 9.50 -15.47
CA ALA A 39 8.98 9.21 -16.85
C ALA A 39 10.45 9.52 -17.16
N GLN A 40 11.03 10.54 -16.51
CA GLN A 40 12.43 10.92 -16.60
C GLN A 40 13.32 10.03 -15.73
N ALA A 41 12.94 9.82 -14.46
CA ALA A 41 13.72 9.02 -13.51
C ALA A 41 13.88 7.57 -13.98
N TYR A 42 12.84 7.02 -14.59
CA TYR A 42 12.81 5.64 -15.08
C TYR A 42 12.98 5.52 -16.60
N ALA A 43 13.58 6.52 -17.25
CA ALA A 43 13.69 6.57 -18.73
C ALA A 43 14.32 5.32 -19.38
N ARG A 44 15.17 4.59 -18.64
CA ARG A 44 15.83 3.36 -19.10
C ARG A 44 15.32 2.09 -18.42
N ALA A 45 14.24 2.17 -17.64
CA ALA A 45 13.72 1.02 -16.92
C ALA A 45 12.97 0.08 -17.89
N PRO A 46 13.14 -1.25 -17.76
CA PRO A 46 12.61 -2.22 -18.73
C PRO A 46 11.07 -2.24 -18.81
N TYR A 47 10.37 -1.98 -17.71
CA TYR A 47 8.90 -2.01 -17.65
C TYR A 47 8.28 -0.61 -17.62
N ARG A 48 9.06 0.42 -17.98
CA ARG A 48 8.69 1.84 -17.84
C ARG A 48 7.29 2.17 -18.35
N ASP A 49 7.00 1.88 -19.61
CA ASP A 49 5.77 2.37 -20.25
C ASP A 49 4.52 1.73 -19.65
N LEU A 50 4.61 0.44 -19.33
CA LEU A 50 3.57 -0.34 -18.67
C LEU A 50 3.26 0.22 -17.28
N VAL A 51 4.29 0.50 -16.48
CA VAL A 51 4.13 1.02 -15.11
C VAL A 51 3.70 2.49 -15.11
N LEU A 52 4.16 3.30 -16.06
CA LEU A 52 3.68 4.68 -16.21
C LEU A 52 2.18 4.72 -16.54
N GLU A 53 1.69 3.82 -17.38
CA GLU A 53 0.25 3.73 -17.65
C GLU A 53 -0.53 3.26 -16.41
N LEU A 54 0.00 2.30 -15.64
CA LEU A 54 -0.58 1.89 -14.35
C LEU A 54 -0.69 3.08 -13.37
N VAL A 55 0.39 3.83 -13.17
CA VAL A 55 0.40 5.01 -12.28
C VAL A 55 -0.54 6.10 -12.81
N LYS A 56 -0.56 6.33 -14.12
CA LYS A 56 -1.45 7.31 -14.76
C LYS A 56 -2.90 6.93 -14.55
N THR A 57 -3.32 5.71 -14.87
CA THR A 57 -4.71 5.28 -14.66
C THR A 57 -5.13 5.35 -13.20
N THR A 58 -4.21 5.09 -12.26
CA THR A 58 -4.43 5.28 -10.82
C THR A 58 -4.67 6.74 -10.42
N LEU A 59 -3.95 7.70 -11.00
CA LEU A 59 -4.05 9.13 -10.65
C LEU A 59 -5.11 9.90 -11.45
N PHE A 60 -5.72 9.27 -12.46
CA PHE A 60 -6.78 9.83 -13.30
C PHE A 60 -8.17 9.27 -12.99
N ILE A 61 -8.31 8.51 -11.90
CA ILE A 61 -9.61 8.04 -11.40
C ILE A 61 -10.55 9.21 -11.08
N ASP A 62 -11.85 9.00 -11.32
CA ASP A 62 -12.91 9.97 -11.04
C ASP A 62 -13.28 9.97 -9.54
N THR A 63 -12.38 10.47 -8.71
CA THR A 63 -12.60 10.72 -7.29
C THR A 63 -11.64 11.77 -6.78
N ASP A 64 -12.08 12.55 -5.80
CA ASP A 64 -11.25 13.53 -5.11
C ASP A 64 -10.82 13.05 -3.72
N ARG A 65 -11.22 11.85 -3.28
CA ARG A 65 -10.92 11.32 -1.95
C ARG A 65 -9.62 10.52 -1.94
N ILE A 66 -8.73 10.82 -0.99
CA ILE A 66 -7.45 10.11 -0.86
C ILE A 66 -7.63 8.63 -0.50
N GLY A 67 -8.62 8.30 0.35
CA GLY A 67 -8.92 6.91 0.70
C GLY A 67 -9.35 6.07 -0.51
N SER A 68 -10.08 6.68 -1.44
CA SER A 68 -10.48 6.05 -2.70
C SER A 68 -9.29 5.87 -3.64
N ILE A 69 -8.44 6.89 -3.80
CA ILE A 69 -7.21 6.80 -4.60
C ILE A 69 -6.26 5.72 -4.04
N ALA A 70 -6.04 5.69 -2.73
CA ALA A 70 -5.18 4.69 -2.09
C ALA A 70 -5.71 3.26 -2.28
N SER A 71 -7.01 3.04 -2.05
CA SER A 71 -7.64 1.73 -2.24
C SER A 71 -7.58 1.28 -3.70
N ASP A 72 -7.81 2.19 -4.65
CA ASP A 72 -7.72 1.91 -6.09
C ASP A 72 -6.28 1.58 -6.50
N SER A 73 -5.29 2.32 -5.99
CA SER A 73 -3.87 2.04 -6.26
C SER A 73 -3.46 0.63 -5.82
N LEU A 74 -3.95 0.16 -4.67
CA LEU A 74 -3.71 -1.20 -4.19
C LEU A 74 -4.35 -2.23 -5.13
N ARG A 75 -5.64 -2.06 -5.48
CA ARG A 75 -6.36 -2.98 -6.36
C ARG A 75 -5.71 -3.11 -7.73
N ARG A 76 -5.28 -2.00 -8.32
CA ARG A 76 -4.61 -1.98 -9.62
C ARG A 76 -3.27 -2.70 -9.59
N VAL A 77 -2.49 -2.57 -8.51
CA VAL A 77 -1.25 -3.33 -8.34
C VAL A 77 -1.54 -4.83 -8.18
N LEU A 78 -2.57 -5.20 -7.42
CA LEU A 78 -2.98 -6.61 -7.31
C LEU A 78 -3.42 -7.18 -8.66
N GLU A 79 -4.24 -6.45 -9.42
CA GLU A 79 -4.69 -6.82 -10.76
C GLU A 79 -3.50 -6.98 -11.71
N TYR A 80 -2.58 -6.01 -11.71
CA TYR A 80 -1.34 -6.06 -12.49
C TYR A 80 -0.48 -7.30 -12.17
N LEU A 81 -0.46 -7.74 -10.91
CA LEU A 81 0.30 -8.92 -10.45
C LEU A 81 -0.49 -10.23 -10.52
N GLY A 82 -1.71 -10.21 -11.06
CA GLY A 82 -2.59 -11.38 -11.09
C GLY A 82 -2.86 -11.95 -9.69
N LEU A 83 -3.01 -11.08 -8.68
CA LEU A 83 -3.29 -11.43 -7.30
C LEU A 83 -4.80 -11.27 -7.02
N THR A 84 -5.40 -12.31 -6.45
CA THR A 84 -6.85 -12.39 -6.22
C THR A 84 -7.24 -12.06 -4.77
N THR A 85 -6.37 -11.38 -4.03
CA THR A 85 -6.61 -11.06 -2.62
C THR A 85 -7.77 -10.09 -2.48
N ASP A 86 -8.78 -10.46 -1.67
CA ASP A 86 -9.92 -9.59 -1.40
C ASP A 86 -9.51 -8.38 -0.56
N ILE A 87 -9.91 -7.19 -1.02
CA ILE A 87 -9.67 -5.93 -0.31
C ILE A 87 -10.98 -5.43 0.30
N VAL A 88 -11.11 -5.61 1.61
CA VAL A 88 -12.33 -5.30 2.37
C VAL A 88 -12.16 -4.01 3.19
N PRO A 89 -12.93 -2.94 2.91
CA PRO A 89 -12.88 -1.71 3.70
C PRO A 89 -13.49 -1.89 5.10
N THR A 90 -12.64 -1.80 6.13
CA THR A 90 -13.08 -1.98 7.52
C THR A 90 -14.04 -0.89 8.01
N SER A 91 -13.99 0.30 7.40
CA SER A 91 -14.82 1.44 7.78
C SER A 91 -16.32 1.28 7.49
N ARG A 92 -16.71 0.29 6.66
CA ARG A 92 -18.11 0.12 6.22
C ARG A 92 -18.78 -1.16 6.68
N GLN A 93 -18.01 -2.22 6.97
CA GLN A 93 -18.55 -3.56 7.18
C GLN A 93 -18.77 -3.93 8.65
N TYR A 94 -17.91 -3.45 9.57
CA TYR A 94 -17.83 -4.03 10.91
C TYR A 94 -18.50 -3.19 12.01
N GLY A 95 -18.76 -1.90 11.78
CA GLY A 95 -19.44 -1.05 12.78
C GLY A 95 -18.68 -0.84 14.10
N ASN A 96 -17.38 -1.15 14.14
CA ASN A 96 -16.59 -1.25 15.37
C ASN A 96 -15.70 -0.03 15.65
N ALA A 97 -15.99 1.12 15.02
CA ALA A 97 -15.17 2.32 15.12
C ALA A 97 -15.03 2.89 16.55
N HIS A 98 -15.87 2.46 17.49
CA HIS A 98 -15.87 2.87 18.89
C HIS A 98 -14.84 2.11 19.75
N LEU A 99 -14.29 0.99 19.27
CA LEU A 99 -13.30 0.18 19.98
C LEU A 99 -11.87 0.75 19.84
N SER A 100 -10.97 0.39 20.75
CA SER A 100 -9.55 0.76 20.64
C SER A 100 -8.85 0.02 19.47
N SER A 101 -7.68 0.50 19.04
CA SER A 101 -6.97 -0.02 17.86
C SER A 101 -6.81 -1.55 17.84
N GLN A 102 -6.38 -2.14 18.97
CA GLN A 102 -6.22 -3.59 19.08
C GLN A 102 -7.57 -4.31 19.11
N GLU A 103 -8.52 -3.81 19.89
CA GLU A 103 -9.85 -4.42 20.04
C GLU A 103 -10.60 -4.45 18.70
N ARG A 104 -10.46 -3.41 17.87
CA ARG A 104 -11.02 -3.35 16.51
C ARG A 104 -10.52 -4.48 15.63
N VAL A 105 -9.22 -4.78 15.69
CA VAL A 105 -8.62 -5.86 14.89
C VAL A 105 -9.11 -7.21 15.38
N LEU A 106 -9.12 -7.43 16.71
CA LEU A 106 -9.62 -8.68 17.29
C LEU A 106 -11.10 -8.92 16.94
N ASP A 107 -11.92 -7.88 17.01
CA ASP A 107 -13.33 -7.93 16.65
C ASP A 107 -13.53 -8.32 15.17
N ILE A 108 -12.76 -7.70 14.26
CA ILE A 108 -12.75 -8.08 12.83
C ILE A 108 -12.34 -9.54 12.65
N CYS A 109 -11.22 -9.97 13.27
CA CYS A 109 -10.77 -11.36 13.17
C CYS A 109 -11.83 -12.35 13.66
N ARG A 110 -12.57 -12.02 14.73
CA ARG A 110 -13.67 -12.86 15.22
C ARG A 110 -14.86 -12.89 14.27
N MET A 111 -15.26 -11.76 13.69
CA MET A 111 -16.36 -11.68 12.73
C MET A 111 -16.05 -12.45 11.44
N GLU A 112 -14.79 -12.44 11.00
CA GLU A 112 -14.31 -13.15 9.81
C GLU A 112 -13.89 -14.61 10.09
N GLY A 113 -13.91 -15.06 11.36
CA GLY A 113 -13.49 -16.40 11.76
C GLY A 113 -12.00 -16.68 11.50
N ALA A 114 -11.15 -15.65 11.56
CA ALA A 114 -9.73 -15.74 11.25
C ALA A 114 -8.94 -16.43 12.38
N GLY A 115 -8.12 -17.42 12.03
CA GLY A 115 -7.18 -18.06 12.96
C GLY A 115 -5.81 -17.37 13.03
N GLN A 116 -5.52 -16.45 12.11
CA GLN A 116 -4.26 -15.73 12.05
C GLN A 116 -4.50 -14.27 11.63
N TYR A 117 -3.75 -13.35 12.24
CA TYR A 117 -3.67 -11.97 11.83
C TYR A 117 -2.20 -11.60 11.57
N ILE A 118 -1.93 -11.15 10.34
CA ILE A 118 -0.59 -10.76 9.90
C ILE A 118 -0.55 -9.25 9.73
N ASN A 119 0.43 -8.59 10.36
CA ASN A 119 0.63 -7.14 10.23
C ASN A 119 2.07 -6.79 9.84
N ALA A 120 2.28 -5.60 9.31
CA ALA A 120 3.61 -5.08 9.04
C ALA A 120 4.37 -4.79 10.35
N GLN A 121 5.71 -4.95 10.32
CA GLN A 121 6.58 -4.77 11.48
C GLN A 121 6.44 -3.41 12.19
N GLY A 122 6.13 -2.34 11.44
CA GLY A 122 5.93 -1.00 12.01
C GLY A 122 4.79 -0.94 13.03
N GLY A 123 3.82 -1.85 12.96
CA GLY A 123 2.69 -1.93 13.89
C GLY A 123 2.94 -2.76 15.15
N LYS A 124 4.13 -3.35 15.33
CA LYS A 124 4.39 -4.31 16.41
C LYS A 124 4.08 -3.81 17.82
N HIS A 125 4.37 -2.54 18.08
CA HIS A 125 4.13 -1.89 19.37
C HIS A 125 2.63 -1.61 19.66
N LEU A 126 1.75 -1.77 18.67
CA LEU A 126 0.31 -1.50 18.80
C LEU A 126 -0.47 -2.72 19.29
N TYR A 127 0.14 -3.91 19.34
CA TYR A 127 -0.57 -5.18 19.57
C TYR A 127 0.16 -6.08 20.57
N SER A 128 -0.62 -6.82 21.35
CA SER A 128 -0.15 -7.81 22.32
C SER A 128 -0.43 -9.23 21.82
N LYS A 129 0.62 -10.05 21.67
CA LYS A 129 0.49 -11.48 21.29
C LYS A 129 -0.41 -12.25 22.27
N ASP A 130 -0.33 -11.94 23.56
CA ASP A 130 -1.16 -12.59 24.59
C ASP A 130 -2.65 -12.28 24.42
N SER A 131 -2.98 -11.04 24.03
CA SER A 131 -4.37 -10.66 23.77
C SER A 131 -4.96 -11.40 22.59
N PHE A 132 -4.21 -11.56 21.49
CA PHE A 132 -4.66 -12.34 20.33
C PHE A 132 -4.78 -13.84 20.65
N LYS A 133 -3.81 -14.38 21.38
CA LYS A 133 -3.82 -15.79 21.79
C LYS A 133 -5.02 -16.15 22.67
N ALA A 134 -5.49 -15.22 23.51
CA ALA A 134 -6.70 -15.42 24.33
C ALA A 134 -7.99 -15.61 23.49
N PHE A 135 -7.98 -15.21 22.22
CA PHE A 135 -9.04 -15.44 21.25
C PHE A 135 -8.70 -16.53 20.22
N GLU A 136 -7.67 -17.34 20.49
CA GLU A 136 -7.18 -18.40 19.59
C GLU A 136 -6.72 -17.87 18.21
N ILE A 137 -6.25 -16.61 18.16
CA ILE A 137 -5.72 -15.99 16.95
C ILE A 137 -4.20 -15.91 17.05
N GLU A 138 -3.50 -16.40 16.04
CA GLU A 138 -2.06 -16.22 15.91
C GLU A 138 -1.75 -14.80 15.39
N LEU A 139 -1.02 -14.01 16.17
CA LEU A 139 -0.50 -12.71 15.75
C LEU A 139 0.92 -12.86 15.21
N SER A 140 1.10 -12.54 13.93
CA SER A 140 2.40 -12.59 13.26
C SER A 140 2.76 -11.24 12.64
N PHE A 141 4.06 -10.94 12.55
CA PHE A 141 4.55 -9.74 11.88
C PHE A 141 5.38 -10.08 10.64
N ILE A 142 4.91 -9.63 9.47
CA ILE A 142 5.56 -9.92 8.20
C ILE A 142 6.81 -9.05 8.00
N ARG A 143 7.94 -9.70 7.73
CA ARG A 143 9.21 -9.06 7.37
C ARG A 143 9.62 -9.51 5.97
N PRO A 144 9.48 -8.65 4.94
CA PRO A 144 9.94 -9.00 3.61
C PRO A 144 11.47 -9.06 3.56
N GLN A 145 12.00 -9.99 2.77
CA GLN A 145 13.41 -10.00 2.40
C GLN A 145 13.58 -9.17 1.12
N LEU A 146 14.31 -8.06 1.22
CA LEU A 146 14.46 -7.10 0.14
C LEU A 146 15.79 -7.31 -0.57
N ASP A 147 15.86 -8.39 -1.35
CA ASP A 147 17.05 -8.76 -2.09
C ASP A 147 17.32 -7.75 -3.24
N PRO A 148 18.60 -7.44 -3.53
CA PRO A 148 18.95 -6.61 -4.67
C PRO A 148 18.48 -7.19 -6.00
N TYR A 149 18.03 -6.31 -6.90
CA TYR A 149 17.70 -6.65 -8.29
C TYR A 149 18.39 -5.68 -9.27
N PRO A 150 18.57 -6.06 -10.54
CA PRO A 150 19.23 -5.21 -11.52
C PRO A 150 18.51 -3.87 -11.72
N GLN A 151 19.24 -2.77 -11.55
CA GLN A 151 18.79 -1.39 -11.80
C GLN A 151 19.79 -0.69 -12.76
N PHE A 152 20.06 0.60 -12.57
CA PHE A 152 20.94 1.39 -13.44
C PHE A 152 22.45 1.20 -13.19
N GLY A 153 22.86 0.23 -12.37
CA GLY A 153 24.26 -0.06 -12.04
C GLY A 153 24.79 0.65 -10.79
N GLU A 154 23.95 1.40 -10.09
CA GLU A 154 24.26 2.02 -8.79
C GLU A 154 24.12 1.02 -7.63
N ALA A 155 24.58 1.43 -6.44
CA ALA A 155 24.36 0.65 -5.22
C ALA A 155 22.86 0.49 -4.94
N PHE A 156 22.44 -0.75 -4.68
CA PHE A 156 21.05 -1.07 -4.40
C PHE A 156 20.56 -0.42 -3.10
N ILE A 157 19.39 0.20 -3.15
CA ILE A 157 18.71 0.79 -1.99
C ILE A 157 17.46 -0.05 -1.69
N PRO A 158 17.45 -0.84 -0.61
CA PRO A 158 16.27 -1.62 -0.24
C PRO A 158 15.13 -0.69 0.26
N GLY A 159 13.89 -1.12 0.04
CA GLY A 159 12.71 -0.46 0.62
C GLY A 159 12.26 0.81 -0.09
N LEU A 160 12.64 1.00 -1.35
CA LEU A 160 12.01 1.99 -2.22
C LEU A 160 10.54 1.63 -2.51
N SER A 161 9.81 2.54 -3.16
CA SER A 161 8.40 2.36 -3.47
C SER A 161 8.13 1.12 -4.35
N ILE A 162 6.92 0.58 -4.29
CA ILE A 162 6.47 -0.49 -5.21
C ILE A 162 6.60 -0.10 -6.69
N ILE A 163 6.53 1.20 -7.02
CA ILE A 163 6.76 1.69 -8.39
C ILE A 163 8.17 1.31 -8.85
N ASP A 164 9.17 1.44 -7.98
CA ASP A 164 10.57 1.09 -8.31
C ASP A 164 10.70 -0.41 -8.65
N VAL A 165 10.12 -1.27 -7.81
CA VAL A 165 10.09 -2.72 -8.01
C VAL A 165 9.42 -3.05 -9.35
N LEU A 166 8.26 -2.46 -9.63
CA LEU A 166 7.51 -2.66 -10.87
C LEU A 166 8.29 -2.19 -12.12
N MET A 167 9.06 -1.10 -12.01
CA MET A 167 9.82 -0.56 -13.13
C MET A 167 10.93 -1.48 -13.63
N PHE A 168 11.49 -2.31 -12.74
CA PHE A 168 12.69 -3.12 -13.00
C PHE A 168 12.45 -4.63 -13.07
N ASN A 169 11.31 -5.12 -12.61
CA ASN A 169 11.06 -6.55 -12.46
C ASN A 169 9.83 -7.02 -13.24
N SER A 170 9.92 -8.23 -13.79
CA SER A 170 8.77 -8.88 -14.42
C SER A 170 7.72 -9.23 -13.36
N GLU A 171 6.45 -9.38 -13.79
CA GLU A 171 5.38 -9.86 -12.92
C GLU A 171 5.76 -11.15 -12.16
N GLY A 172 6.31 -12.15 -12.87
CA GLY A 172 6.74 -13.41 -12.27
C GLY A 172 7.83 -13.24 -11.22
N THR A 173 8.82 -12.37 -11.49
CA THR A 173 9.88 -12.04 -10.53
C THR A 173 9.30 -11.39 -9.27
N ILE A 174 8.37 -10.44 -9.42
CA ILE A 174 7.75 -9.75 -8.29
C ILE A 174 6.92 -10.73 -7.45
N ARG A 175 6.19 -11.65 -8.09
CA ARG A 175 5.45 -12.70 -7.38
C ARG A 175 6.38 -13.57 -6.53
N THR A 176 7.54 -13.96 -7.05
CA THR A 176 8.56 -14.66 -6.24
C THR A 176 9.08 -13.78 -5.10
N MET A 177 9.34 -12.49 -5.32
CA MET A 177 9.76 -11.57 -4.25
C MET A 177 8.72 -11.47 -3.13
N LEU A 178 7.42 -11.51 -3.46
CA LEU A 178 6.33 -11.47 -2.48
C LEU A 178 6.25 -12.74 -1.61
N GLU A 179 6.82 -13.85 -2.06
CA GLU A 179 6.89 -15.12 -1.29
C GLU A 179 8.10 -15.17 -0.35
N THR A 180 9.06 -14.25 -0.51
CA THR A 180 10.28 -14.21 0.31
C THR A 180 10.10 -13.30 1.52
N TYR A 181 9.55 -13.86 2.60
CA TYR A 181 9.39 -13.16 3.87
C TYR A 181 9.52 -14.11 5.07
N THR A 182 9.69 -13.54 6.24
CA THR A 182 9.51 -14.25 7.51
C THR A 182 8.32 -13.71 8.28
N LEU A 183 7.73 -14.58 9.11
CA LEU A 183 6.72 -14.22 10.08
C LEU A 183 7.33 -14.33 11.49
N ASP A 184 7.29 -13.23 12.24
CA ASP A 184 7.69 -13.18 13.67
C ASP A 184 6.46 -13.27 14.58
#